data_AF-A0A498IIG6-F1
#
_entry.id   AF-A0A498IIG6-F1
#
_cell.length_a   1.000
_cell.length_b   1.000
_cell.length_c   1.000
_cell.angle_alpha   90.00
_cell.angle_beta   90.00
_cell.angle_gamma   90.00
#
_symmetry.space_group_name_H-M   'P 1'
#
loop_
_entity.id
_entity.type
_entity.pdbx_description
1 polymer ?
#
loop_
_entity_poly.entity_id
_entity_poly.type
_entity_poly.pdbx_seq_one_letter_code
_entity_poly.pdbx_strand_id
1 'polypeptide(L)'
;MPSVCWLLPSVTQVMIAKLFYFLLISAVALPTKAEEGCHQLRSTAPFKIALFADLHFGEDAWTHWGPLQDVKSIKVMSSVLDDETPDFVIYLGDVITANNIAIKNASLYWDQAVSPTRARGIPWASVFGNHDDAAFVWPIEWFSSPGIPEIRCRVANSSCSGGEECRFEGTQRLGLMKNEIERNTLSYSQYGPKELWPSISNYVLQLLSSDNPKSPVAFLYFLDSGGGSYPEIISSAQAEWFRQKALEMNPDSRVPEIIFWHIPSRAYKKAAPWFSIHKPCVGSINKERVATQEAEMGIMKLLVERPSAKLSGGKLHLLTKCDGIHREANQAAHVAVSLGIKRAIFVGHNHGLDWCCPYEKLWLCFARHTGYGGYGNWDRGARIVEITEQPFSVKSWIRMEDGSVHSEVVLSP
;
A
#
# COMPACT_ATOMS: atom_id res chain seq x y z
N MET A 1 -44.84 -7.41 82.17
CA MET A 1 -44.34 -8.53 81.36
C MET A 1 -45.39 -8.80 80.28
N PRO A 2 -45.06 -8.99 78.99
CA PRO A 2 -43.76 -9.32 78.41
C PRO A 2 -43.33 -8.45 77.19
N SER A 3 -42.09 -8.70 76.75
CA SER A 3 -41.55 -8.64 75.38
C SER A 3 -41.51 -7.34 74.55
N VAL A 4 -40.27 -6.98 74.23
CA VAL A 4 -39.83 -6.04 73.18
C VAL A 4 -39.95 -6.71 71.80
N CYS A 5 -40.50 -6.02 70.80
CA CYS A 5 -40.01 -6.09 69.41
C CYS A 5 -40.49 -4.88 68.58
N TRP A 6 -39.70 -4.60 67.55
CA TRP A 6 -39.56 -3.36 66.77
C TRP A 6 -40.71 -3.05 65.79
N LEU A 7 -40.92 -1.76 65.48
CA LEU A 7 -40.80 -1.15 64.12
C LEU A 7 -41.42 0.27 64.01
N LEU A 8 -40.60 1.21 63.46
CA LEU A 8 -40.89 2.47 62.71
C LEU A 8 -41.58 3.63 63.49
N PRO A 9 -41.41 4.95 63.15
CA PRO A 9 -41.28 5.56 61.80
C PRO A 9 -40.24 6.73 61.68
N SER A 10 -39.59 6.93 60.51
CA SER A 10 -39.93 7.83 59.38
C SER A 10 -39.49 9.30 59.49
N VAL A 11 -38.75 9.71 58.45
CA VAL A 11 -38.63 11.04 57.82
C VAL A 11 -38.19 12.21 58.69
N THR A 12 -36.89 12.49 58.66
CA THR A 12 -36.30 13.78 58.27
C THR A 12 -34.77 13.64 58.28
N GLN A 13 -34.08 14.28 57.34
CA GLN A 13 -32.61 14.33 57.20
C GLN A 13 -31.91 13.15 56.50
N VAL A 14 -32.17 12.92 55.20
CA VAL A 14 -31.09 12.60 54.23
C VAL A 14 -31.50 13.17 52.86
N MET A 15 -31.50 14.50 52.74
CA MET A 15 -31.42 15.20 51.46
C MET A 15 -30.15 16.05 51.56
N ILE A 16 -29.38 16.16 50.48
CA ILE A 16 -28.04 16.81 50.41
C ILE A 16 -26.86 15.88 50.75
N ALA A 17 -26.74 14.74 50.06
CA ALA A 17 -25.44 14.07 49.88
C ALA A 17 -25.37 13.19 48.61
N LYS A 18 -26.23 13.43 47.61
CA LYS A 18 -26.25 12.68 46.34
C LYS A 18 -26.54 13.55 45.11
N LEU A 19 -25.99 14.77 45.07
CA LEU A 19 -26.08 15.65 43.89
C LEU A 19 -24.73 16.06 43.29
N PHE A 20 -23.62 15.48 43.74
CA PHE A 20 -22.29 15.73 43.19
C PHE A 20 -21.49 14.44 42.98
N TYR A 21 -22.14 13.38 42.49
CA TYR A 21 -21.39 12.37 41.76
C TYR A 21 -21.33 12.87 40.32
N PHE A 22 -20.18 13.48 40.02
CA PHE A 22 -19.76 13.94 38.72
C PHE A 22 -20.29 13.02 37.61
N LEU A 23 -21.14 13.58 36.76
CA LEU A 23 -21.35 13.12 35.41
C LEU A 23 -20.04 13.41 34.63
N LEU A 24 -18.96 12.72 34.97
CA LEU A 24 -17.82 12.51 34.08
C LEU A 24 -18.26 11.46 33.06
N ILE A 25 -19.27 11.81 32.26
CA ILE A 25 -19.36 11.26 30.92
C ILE A 25 -18.22 11.95 30.21
N SER A 26 -17.08 11.26 30.17
CA SER A 26 -16.11 11.46 29.11
C SER A 26 -16.94 11.49 27.83
N ALA A 27 -17.08 12.68 27.23
CA ALA A 27 -17.53 12.79 25.86
C ALA A 27 -16.44 12.07 25.05
N VAL A 28 -16.55 10.74 24.96
CA VAL A 28 -15.96 9.99 23.87
C VAL A 28 -16.69 10.55 22.69
N ALA A 29 -16.04 11.50 22.01
CA ALA A 29 -16.46 11.95 20.71
C ALA A 29 -16.59 10.68 19.87
N LEU A 30 -17.83 10.25 19.65
CA LEU A 30 -18.12 9.27 18.63
C LEU A 30 -17.49 9.84 17.35
N PRO A 31 -16.64 9.08 16.64
CA PRO A 31 -16.06 9.58 15.41
C PRO A 31 -17.22 9.99 14.52
N THR A 32 -17.32 11.29 14.27
CA THR A 32 -18.20 11.83 13.23
C THR A 32 -17.80 11.11 11.95
N LYS A 33 -18.75 10.42 11.34
CA LYS A 33 -18.61 9.78 10.03
C LYS A 33 -17.89 10.76 9.12
N ALA A 34 -16.67 10.40 8.69
CA ALA A 34 -15.83 11.27 7.88
C ALA A 34 -16.63 11.73 6.65
N GLU A 35 -16.65 13.04 6.40
CA GLU A 35 -16.99 13.57 5.08
C GLU A 35 -16.11 12.89 4.02
N GLU A 36 -16.55 12.90 2.76
CA GLU A 36 -15.84 12.38 1.57
C GLU A 36 -14.52 13.14 1.28
N GLY A 37 -13.64 13.22 2.27
CA GLY A 37 -12.37 13.92 2.28
C GLY A 37 -11.22 12.93 2.28
N CYS A 38 -10.15 13.31 1.57
CA CYS A 38 -8.91 12.55 1.50
C CYS A 38 -8.34 12.28 2.92
N HIS A 39 -8.15 11.01 3.25
CA HIS A 39 -7.54 10.63 4.53
C HIS A 39 -6.11 11.17 4.66
N GLN A 40 -5.80 11.66 5.85
CA GLN A 40 -4.58 12.41 6.15
C GLN A 40 -3.63 11.57 7.01
N LEU A 41 -2.39 11.42 6.54
CA LEU A 41 -1.26 10.84 7.27
C LEU A 41 -0.43 11.96 7.89
N ARG A 42 0.10 11.73 9.10
CA ARG A 42 1.01 12.68 9.74
C ARG A 42 2.45 12.24 9.53
N SER A 43 3.29 13.16 9.09
CA SER A 43 4.73 12.94 8.91
C SER A 43 5.47 12.97 10.24
N THR A 44 6.15 11.87 10.57
CA THR A 44 7.34 11.81 11.45
C THR A 44 8.54 11.96 10.51
N ALA A 45 9.36 13.00 10.61
CA ALA A 45 10.46 13.19 9.66
C ALA A 45 11.73 12.44 10.15
N PRO A 46 12.32 11.50 9.37
CA PRO A 46 11.90 11.05 8.04
C PRO A 46 10.74 10.02 8.06
N PHE A 47 9.79 10.14 7.13
CA PHE A 47 8.60 9.29 7.04
C PHE A 47 8.86 8.12 6.10
N LYS A 48 8.77 6.89 6.59
CA LYS A 48 9.09 5.68 5.82
C LYS A 48 7.85 4.88 5.43
N ILE A 49 7.85 4.41 4.19
CA ILE A 49 6.82 3.54 3.62
C ILE A 49 7.48 2.23 3.16
N ALA A 50 6.99 1.09 3.63
CA ALA A 50 7.35 -0.21 3.05
C ALA A 50 6.32 -0.63 1.98
N LEU A 51 6.82 -1.02 0.81
CA LEU A 51 5.99 -1.51 -0.30
C LEU A 51 6.08 -3.04 -0.35
N PHE A 52 4.97 -3.71 -0.05
CA PHE A 52 4.83 -5.16 -0.23
C PHE A 52 4.00 -5.43 -1.48
N ALA A 53 4.57 -6.17 -2.42
CA ALA A 53 3.92 -6.53 -3.68
C ALA A 53 4.05 -8.03 -3.92
N ASP A 54 3.10 -8.59 -4.68
CA ASP A 54 3.19 -9.96 -5.19
C ASP A 54 3.37 -10.96 -4.04
N LEU A 55 2.47 -10.92 -3.06
CA LEU A 55 2.50 -11.84 -1.93
C LEU A 55 1.89 -13.21 -2.27
N HIS A 56 0.87 -13.20 -3.14
CA HIS A 56 0.17 -14.38 -3.66
C HIS A 56 -0.34 -15.35 -2.57
N PHE A 57 -0.87 -14.80 -1.47
CA PHE A 57 -1.39 -15.65 -0.38
C PHE A 57 -2.51 -16.58 -0.84
N GLY A 58 -2.49 -17.80 -0.32
CA GLY A 58 -3.50 -18.82 -0.59
C GLY A 58 -3.29 -19.63 -1.87
N GLU A 59 -2.19 -19.44 -2.58
CA GLU A 59 -1.79 -20.29 -3.70
C GLU A 59 -1.63 -21.74 -3.26
N ASP A 60 -2.20 -22.67 -4.06
CA ASP A 60 -2.15 -24.11 -3.83
C ASP A 60 -2.47 -24.51 -2.38
N ALA A 61 -3.45 -23.84 -1.78
CA ALA A 61 -3.86 -24.03 -0.38
C ALA A 61 -4.27 -25.47 -0.03
N TRP A 62 -4.63 -26.28 -1.03
CA TRP A 62 -4.96 -27.70 -0.90
C TRP A 62 -3.73 -28.62 -0.80
N THR A 63 -2.52 -28.09 -0.99
CA THR A 63 -1.25 -28.83 -0.86
C THR A 63 -0.55 -28.52 0.45
N HIS A 64 0.53 -29.25 0.75
CA HIS A 64 1.44 -28.89 1.85
C HIS A 64 2.37 -27.71 1.49
N TRP A 65 2.54 -27.42 0.20
CA TRP A 65 3.48 -26.41 -0.28
C TRP A 65 2.95 -24.99 -0.10
N GLY A 66 1.68 -24.75 -0.43
CA GLY A 66 1.04 -23.42 -0.39
C GLY A 66 1.08 -22.76 1.00
N PRO A 67 0.51 -23.39 2.04
CA PRO A 67 0.55 -22.85 3.39
C PRO A 67 1.97 -22.63 3.94
N LEU A 68 2.95 -23.41 3.47
CA LEU A 68 4.35 -23.19 3.83
C LEU A 68 4.91 -21.91 3.19
N GLN A 69 4.49 -21.57 1.97
CA GLN A 69 4.90 -20.30 1.34
C GLN A 69 4.27 -19.11 2.06
N ASP A 70 2.99 -19.16 2.44
CA ASP A 70 2.35 -18.09 3.23
C ASP A 70 3.13 -17.82 4.54
N VAL A 71 3.56 -18.88 5.24
CA VAL A 71 4.39 -18.77 6.44
C VAL A 71 5.75 -18.12 6.16
N LYS A 72 6.38 -18.41 5.01
CA LYS A 72 7.63 -17.75 4.63
C LYS A 72 7.41 -16.29 4.23
N SER A 73 6.34 -15.97 3.51
CA SER A 73 5.95 -14.59 3.20
C SER A 73 5.77 -13.76 4.48
N ILE A 74 5.15 -14.34 5.51
CA ILE A 74 5.02 -13.71 6.84
C ILE A 74 6.40 -13.42 7.46
N LYS A 75 7.37 -14.34 7.30
CA LYS A 75 8.74 -14.13 7.80
C LYS A 75 9.44 -13.00 7.08
N VAL A 76 9.38 -12.95 5.74
CA VAL A 76 9.96 -11.85 4.94
C VAL A 76 9.39 -10.51 5.38
N MET A 77 8.06 -10.39 5.43
CA MET A 77 7.41 -9.16 5.86
C MET A 77 7.81 -8.78 7.28
N SER A 78 7.87 -9.75 8.20
CA SER A 78 8.29 -9.49 9.58
C SER A 78 9.72 -8.98 9.66
N SER A 79 10.67 -9.62 8.98
CA SER A 79 12.07 -9.16 8.94
C SER A 79 12.20 -7.75 8.40
N VAL A 80 11.54 -7.44 7.27
CA VAL A 80 11.55 -6.09 6.70
C VAL A 80 10.96 -5.06 7.68
N LEU A 81 9.81 -5.36 8.28
CA LEU A 81 9.15 -4.46 9.23
C LEU A 81 10.00 -4.20 10.47
N ASP A 82 10.72 -5.21 10.95
CA ASP A 82 11.59 -5.10 12.13
C ASP A 82 12.90 -4.35 11.82
N ASP A 83 13.46 -4.53 10.61
CA ASP A 83 14.70 -3.86 10.19
C ASP A 83 14.47 -2.38 9.82
N GLU A 84 13.33 -2.07 9.20
CA GLU A 84 13.07 -0.72 8.65
C GLU A 84 12.21 0.15 9.55
N THR A 85 11.39 -0.46 10.41
CA THR A 85 10.42 0.21 11.29
C THR A 85 9.62 1.28 10.55
N PRO A 86 8.89 0.94 9.47
CA PRO A 86 8.21 1.94 8.65
C PRO A 86 7.00 2.55 9.37
N ASP A 87 6.73 3.83 9.08
CA ASP A 87 5.55 4.54 9.59
C ASP A 87 4.27 4.14 8.86
N PHE A 88 4.39 3.61 7.66
CA PHE A 88 3.27 3.22 6.81
C PHE A 88 3.62 2.02 5.92
N VAL A 89 2.61 1.23 5.56
CA VAL A 89 2.76 0.12 4.59
C VAL A 89 1.84 0.34 3.41
N ILE A 90 2.32 0.02 2.20
CA ILE A 90 1.48 -0.09 1.02
C ILE A 90 1.52 -1.52 0.50
N TYR A 91 0.35 -2.15 0.43
CA TYR A 91 0.14 -3.39 -0.30
C TYR A 91 -0.11 -3.06 -1.77
N LEU A 92 0.90 -3.29 -2.61
CA LEU A 92 0.97 -2.86 -4.01
C LEU A 92 0.52 -3.97 -4.96
N GLY A 93 -0.67 -4.53 -4.72
CA GLY A 93 -1.32 -5.53 -5.55
C GLY A 93 -0.74 -6.94 -5.47
N ASP A 94 -1.56 -7.90 -5.93
CA ASP A 94 -1.31 -9.34 -5.88
C ASP A 94 -1.00 -9.81 -4.46
N VAL A 95 -1.80 -9.33 -3.51
CA VAL A 95 -1.72 -9.70 -2.09
C VAL A 95 -2.17 -11.14 -1.91
N ILE A 96 -3.22 -11.53 -2.65
CA ILE A 96 -3.77 -12.89 -2.65
C ILE A 96 -3.81 -13.43 -4.09
N THR A 97 -3.97 -14.75 -4.23
CA THR A 97 -4.25 -15.39 -5.53
C THR A 97 -5.77 -15.45 -5.87
N ALA A 98 -6.58 -14.80 -5.04
CA ALA A 98 -8.04 -14.66 -5.08
C ALA A 98 -8.84 -15.92 -5.40
N ASN A 99 -9.51 -15.99 -6.56
CA ASN A 99 -10.40 -17.12 -6.82
C ASN A 99 -9.61 -18.40 -7.14
N ASN A 100 -8.27 -18.43 -7.17
CA ASN A 100 -7.54 -19.70 -7.12
C ASN A 100 -7.40 -20.26 -5.68
N ILE A 101 -8.29 -19.85 -4.78
CA ILE A 101 -8.33 -20.30 -3.38
C ILE A 101 -9.55 -21.22 -3.22
N ALA A 102 -9.32 -22.43 -2.69
CA ALA A 102 -10.36 -23.45 -2.50
C ALA A 102 -11.28 -23.19 -1.28
N ILE A 103 -11.60 -21.92 -0.97
CA ILE A 103 -12.58 -21.55 0.06
C ILE A 103 -13.45 -20.39 -0.43
N LYS A 104 -14.72 -20.37 0.05
CA LYS A 104 -15.73 -19.35 -0.31
C LYS A 104 -15.34 -17.91 0.08
N ASN A 105 -14.38 -17.76 0.99
CA ASN A 105 -14.00 -16.47 1.54
C ASN A 105 -12.50 -16.24 1.50
N ALA A 106 -12.01 -15.72 0.37
CA ALA A 106 -10.63 -15.31 0.18
C ALA A 106 -10.20 -14.19 1.13
N SER A 107 -11.14 -13.47 1.77
CA SER A 107 -10.81 -12.44 2.77
C SER A 107 -10.01 -12.97 3.97
N LEU A 108 -10.05 -14.29 4.23
CA LEU A 108 -9.21 -14.91 5.26
C LEU A 108 -7.72 -14.81 4.92
N TYR A 109 -7.35 -15.00 3.65
CA TYR A 109 -5.96 -14.90 3.20
C TYR A 109 -5.51 -13.44 3.15
N TRP A 110 -6.42 -12.53 2.79
CA TRP A 110 -6.17 -11.09 2.92
C TRP A 110 -5.84 -10.72 4.38
N ASP A 111 -6.65 -11.21 5.32
CA ASP A 111 -6.44 -10.98 6.75
C ASP A 111 -5.10 -11.54 7.27
N GLN A 112 -4.70 -12.72 6.77
CA GLN A 112 -3.40 -13.31 7.08
C GLN A 112 -2.24 -12.50 6.48
N ALA A 113 -2.36 -12.06 5.23
CA ALA A 113 -1.34 -11.29 4.53
C ALA A 113 -1.06 -9.94 5.23
N VAL A 114 -2.10 -9.27 5.72
CA VAL A 114 -1.95 -8.00 6.44
C VAL A 114 -1.56 -8.15 7.91
N SER A 115 -1.56 -9.39 8.44
CA SER A 115 -1.36 -9.65 9.87
C SER A 115 -0.01 -9.17 10.44
N PRO A 116 1.14 -9.25 9.73
CA PRO A 116 2.42 -8.79 10.29
C PRO A 116 2.46 -7.28 10.52
N THR A 117 1.85 -6.52 9.61
CA THR A 117 1.70 -5.07 9.67
C THR A 117 0.74 -4.68 10.80
N ARG A 118 -0.44 -5.32 10.83
CA ARG A 118 -1.45 -5.10 11.87
C ARG A 118 -0.94 -5.42 13.27
N ALA A 119 -0.18 -6.51 13.44
CA ALA A 119 0.37 -6.91 14.73
C ALA A 119 1.36 -5.88 15.31
N ARG A 120 1.99 -5.07 14.45
CA ARG A 120 2.90 -3.98 14.84
C ARG A 120 2.19 -2.64 15.01
N GLY A 121 0.88 -2.58 14.78
CA GLY A 121 0.11 -1.32 14.85
C GLY A 121 0.46 -0.32 13.75
N ILE A 122 1.10 -0.78 12.67
CA ILE A 122 1.51 0.09 11.56
C ILE A 122 0.29 0.31 10.65
N PRO A 123 -0.09 1.56 10.35
CA PRO A 123 -1.16 1.84 9.40
C PRO A 123 -0.77 1.47 7.96
N TRP A 124 -1.75 1.11 7.14
CA TRP A 124 -1.50 0.71 5.75
C TRP A 124 -2.58 1.15 4.77
N ALA A 125 -2.27 1.07 3.48
CA ALA A 125 -3.22 1.19 2.38
C ALA A 125 -2.92 0.15 1.29
N SER A 126 -3.92 -0.16 0.46
CA SER A 126 -3.87 -1.24 -0.52
C SER A 126 -4.36 -0.79 -1.89
N VAL A 127 -3.68 -1.21 -2.94
CA VAL A 127 -4.16 -1.15 -4.33
C VAL A 127 -4.21 -2.57 -4.88
N PHE A 128 -5.22 -2.88 -5.69
CA PHE A 128 -5.41 -4.23 -6.21
C PHE A 128 -4.55 -4.50 -7.46
N GLY A 129 -4.04 -5.73 -7.54
CA GLY A 129 -3.39 -6.33 -8.69
C GLY A 129 -4.32 -7.25 -9.47
N ASN A 130 -3.83 -7.90 -10.53
CA ASN A 130 -4.64 -8.76 -11.38
C ASN A 130 -5.01 -10.08 -10.69
N HIS A 131 -4.23 -10.53 -9.71
CA HIS A 131 -4.52 -11.74 -8.94
C HIS A 131 -5.48 -11.53 -7.78
N ASP A 132 -5.74 -10.28 -7.35
CA ASP A 132 -6.61 -10.00 -6.21
C ASP A 132 -8.11 -10.23 -6.48
N ASP A 133 -8.51 -10.51 -7.72
CA ASP A 133 -9.83 -11.02 -8.07
C ASP A 133 -9.82 -12.00 -9.27
N ALA A 134 -8.68 -12.62 -9.56
CA ALA A 134 -8.52 -13.58 -10.65
C ALA A 134 -9.48 -14.75 -10.55
N ALA A 135 -10.06 -15.19 -11.66
CA ALA A 135 -11.02 -16.31 -11.72
C ALA A 135 -10.42 -17.65 -11.26
N PHE A 136 -11.28 -18.57 -10.77
CA PHE A 136 -10.84 -19.90 -10.36
C PHE A 136 -10.38 -20.67 -11.60
N VAL A 137 -9.13 -21.13 -11.60
CA VAL A 137 -8.58 -21.98 -12.65
C VAL A 137 -8.53 -23.41 -12.14
N TRP A 138 -9.27 -24.31 -12.78
CA TRP A 138 -9.27 -25.73 -12.40
C TRP A 138 -7.92 -26.37 -12.70
N PRO A 139 -7.18 -26.87 -11.68
CA PRO A 139 -5.91 -27.54 -11.91
C PRO A 139 -6.16 -28.84 -12.71
N ILE A 140 -5.43 -29.03 -13.81
CA ILE A 140 -5.65 -30.16 -14.72
C ILE A 140 -5.39 -31.50 -14.01
N GLU A 141 -4.53 -31.49 -12.98
CA GLU A 141 -4.17 -32.64 -12.17
C GLU A 141 -5.37 -33.18 -11.39
N TRP A 142 -6.38 -32.34 -11.08
CA TRP A 142 -7.57 -32.76 -10.38
C TRP A 142 -8.47 -33.69 -11.21
N PHE A 143 -8.29 -33.70 -12.53
CA PHE A 143 -8.97 -34.61 -13.46
C PHE A 143 -8.16 -35.88 -13.75
N SER A 144 -7.03 -36.08 -13.06
CA SER A 144 -6.24 -37.31 -13.12
C SER A 144 -6.64 -38.30 -12.01
N SER A 145 -6.01 -39.48 -11.96
CA SER A 145 -6.37 -40.56 -11.02
C SER A 145 -6.43 -40.18 -9.52
N PRO A 146 -5.62 -39.25 -9.00
CA PRO A 146 -5.75 -38.76 -7.63
C PRO A 146 -7.08 -38.03 -7.34
N GLY A 147 -7.75 -37.51 -8.38
CA GLY A 147 -9.00 -36.78 -8.29
C GLY A 147 -8.87 -35.37 -7.70
N ILE A 148 -10.02 -34.74 -7.45
CA ILE A 148 -10.12 -33.42 -6.79
C ILE A 148 -9.67 -33.58 -5.32
N PRO A 149 -8.69 -32.80 -4.83
CA PRO A 149 -8.27 -32.83 -3.44
C PRO A 149 -9.42 -32.52 -2.46
N GLU A 150 -9.35 -33.09 -1.27
CA GLU A 150 -10.32 -32.79 -0.21
C GLU A 150 -10.22 -31.32 0.23
N ILE A 151 -11.33 -30.59 0.13
CA ILE A 151 -11.43 -29.18 0.50
C ILE A 151 -11.36 -29.06 2.03
N ARG A 152 -10.28 -28.47 2.55
CA ARG A 152 -10.12 -28.21 3.99
C ARG A 152 -10.79 -26.90 4.38
N CYS A 153 -12.07 -26.95 4.72
CA CYS A 153 -12.79 -25.79 5.25
C CYS A 153 -12.36 -25.50 6.69
N ARG A 154 -11.53 -24.47 6.90
CA ARG A 154 -11.21 -23.94 8.25
C ARG A 154 -12.33 -22.99 8.71
N VAL A 155 -13.33 -23.51 9.39
CA VAL A 155 -14.22 -22.68 10.23
C VAL A 155 -14.08 -23.14 11.67
N ALA A 156 -13.67 -22.22 12.55
CA ALA A 156 -13.61 -22.47 13.98
C ALA A 156 -15.05 -22.58 14.52
N ASN A 157 -15.38 -23.74 15.11
CA ASN A 157 -16.54 -23.96 16.00
C ASN A 157 -17.96 -23.83 15.45
N SER A 158 -18.24 -24.18 14.19
CA SER A 158 -19.63 -24.50 13.79
C SER A 158 -19.76 -25.97 13.43
N SER A 159 -20.81 -26.62 13.95
CA SER A 159 -21.23 -27.95 13.54
C SER A 159 -21.68 -27.88 12.08
N CYS A 160 -20.80 -28.19 11.14
CA CYS A 160 -21.09 -28.13 9.71
C CYS A 160 -22.09 -29.21 9.32
N SER A 161 -23.37 -28.82 9.21
CA SER A 161 -24.39 -29.55 8.48
C SER A 161 -24.76 -28.74 7.23
N GLY A 162 -24.16 -29.06 6.08
CA GLY A 162 -24.63 -28.57 4.77
C GLY A 162 -23.52 -28.19 3.78
N GLY A 163 -23.49 -28.84 2.61
CA GLY A 163 -22.51 -28.64 1.54
C GLY A 163 -22.55 -27.30 0.79
N GLU A 164 -23.12 -26.23 1.37
CA GLU A 164 -23.29 -24.93 0.72
C GLU A 164 -22.21 -23.88 1.05
N GLU A 165 -21.41 -24.09 2.11
CA GLU A 165 -20.36 -23.15 2.54
C GLU A 165 -18.97 -23.46 1.97
N CYS A 166 -18.72 -24.69 1.49
CA CYS A 166 -17.47 -25.09 0.83
C CYS A 166 -17.61 -25.00 -0.71
N ARG A 167 -18.10 -23.87 -1.23
CA ARG A 167 -18.15 -23.60 -2.67
C ARG A 167 -16.86 -22.93 -3.14
N PHE A 168 -16.42 -23.27 -4.34
CA PHE A 168 -15.36 -22.57 -5.07
C PHE A 168 -15.90 -21.22 -5.54
N GLU A 169 -15.83 -20.22 -4.67
CA GLU A 169 -16.22 -18.84 -4.96
C GLU A 169 -15.20 -17.97 -4.23
N GLY A 170 -14.28 -17.30 -4.92
CA GLY A 170 -13.38 -16.37 -4.23
C GLY A 170 -14.09 -15.04 -3.94
N THR A 171 -13.33 -14.08 -3.42
CA THR A 171 -13.85 -12.76 -3.03
C THR A 171 -13.49 -11.72 -4.08
N GLN A 172 -14.49 -11.07 -4.67
CA GLN A 172 -14.28 -9.98 -5.62
C GLN A 172 -13.64 -8.75 -4.95
N ARG A 173 -12.98 -7.87 -5.73
CA ARG A 173 -12.35 -6.61 -5.26
C ARG A 173 -13.21 -5.81 -4.29
N LEU A 174 -14.50 -5.66 -4.61
CA LEU A 174 -15.44 -4.91 -3.76
C LEU A 174 -15.57 -5.56 -2.37
N GLY A 175 -15.66 -6.88 -2.32
CA GLY A 175 -15.71 -7.65 -1.08
C GLY A 175 -14.39 -7.59 -0.30
N LEU A 176 -13.24 -7.60 -0.98
CA LEU A 176 -11.93 -7.44 -0.34
C LEU A 176 -11.78 -6.04 0.28
N MET A 177 -12.08 -4.99 -0.50
CA MET A 177 -12.02 -3.61 -0.01
C MET A 177 -12.96 -3.40 1.18
N LYS A 178 -14.18 -3.93 1.10
CA LYS A 178 -15.14 -3.88 2.20
C LYS A 178 -14.59 -4.54 3.47
N ASN A 179 -14.07 -5.76 3.34
CA ASN A 179 -13.52 -6.46 4.49
C ASN A 179 -12.29 -5.74 5.06
N GLU A 180 -11.42 -5.17 4.23
CA GLU A 180 -10.27 -4.42 4.71
C GLU A 180 -10.71 -3.21 5.56
N ILE A 181 -11.55 -2.34 4.99
CA ILE A 181 -11.98 -1.09 5.62
C ILE A 181 -12.82 -1.36 6.88
N GLU A 182 -13.77 -2.29 6.81
CA GLU A 182 -14.71 -2.53 7.93
C GLU A 182 -14.06 -3.29 9.09
N ARG A 183 -13.08 -4.16 8.83
CA ARG A 183 -12.47 -5.01 9.86
C ARG A 183 -11.16 -4.44 10.42
N ASN A 184 -10.55 -3.45 9.77
CA ASN A 184 -9.25 -2.94 10.16
C ASN A 184 -9.26 -1.42 10.35
N THR A 185 -9.26 -0.98 11.62
CA THR A 185 -9.21 0.44 11.99
C THR A 185 -7.90 1.13 11.62
N LEU A 186 -6.87 0.37 11.23
CA LEU A 186 -5.56 0.86 10.79
C LEU A 186 -5.46 1.00 9.27
N SER A 187 -6.45 0.54 8.51
CA SER A 187 -6.47 0.71 7.06
C SER A 187 -6.88 2.14 6.68
N TYR A 188 -6.09 2.72 5.77
CA TYR A 188 -6.34 3.99 5.10
C TYR A 188 -6.85 3.79 3.67
N SER A 189 -7.09 2.54 3.26
CA SER A 189 -7.68 2.22 1.97
C SER A 189 -9.08 2.81 1.83
N GLN A 190 -9.43 3.21 0.61
CA GLN A 190 -10.72 3.81 0.32
C GLN A 190 -11.30 3.22 -0.96
N TYR A 191 -12.62 3.24 -1.06
CA TYR A 191 -13.28 3.07 -2.34
C TYR A 191 -12.96 4.25 -3.25
N GLY A 192 -12.70 3.97 -4.51
CA GLY A 192 -12.75 4.98 -5.54
C GLY A 192 -14.17 5.39 -5.92
N PRO A 193 -14.29 6.47 -6.71
CA PRO A 193 -15.57 6.92 -7.24
C PRO A 193 -16.30 5.79 -7.95
N LYS A 194 -17.61 5.71 -7.75
CA LYS A 194 -18.46 4.64 -8.34
C LYS A 194 -18.47 4.68 -9.86
N GLU A 195 -18.20 5.84 -10.45
CA GLU A 195 -18.11 6.07 -11.88
C GLU A 195 -16.89 5.37 -12.51
N LEU A 196 -15.91 4.98 -11.71
CA LEU A 196 -14.73 4.22 -12.16
C LEU A 196 -14.90 2.71 -12.04
N TRP A 197 -16.00 2.23 -11.46
CA TRP A 197 -16.22 0.79 -11.28
C TRP A 197 -16.27 0.07 -12.65
N PRO A 198 -15.65 -1.12 -12.79
CA PRO A 198 -15.25 -2.05 -11.73
C PRO A 198 -13.89 -1.78 -11.07
N SER A 199 -13.20 -0.70 -11.42
CA SER A 199 -11.94 -0.28 -10.81
C SER A 199 -12.17 0.26 -9.39
N ILE A 200 -11.80 -0.49 -8.35
CA ILE A 200 -12.23 -0.23 -6.97
C ILE A 200 -11.21 0.61 -6.18
N SER A 201 -9.93 0.27 -6.21
CA SER A 201 -8.92 0.90 -5.35
C SER A 201 -8.30 2.16 -6.01
N ASN A 202 -9.13 3.17 -6.28
CA ASN A 202 -8.71 4.46 -6.85
C ASN A 202 -8.90 5.60 -5.85
N TYR A 203 -7.84 6.06 -5.21
CA TYR A 203 -7.96 7.11 -4.19
C TYR A 203 -6.64 7.85 -4.02
N VAL A 204 -6.66 8.88 -3.17
CA VAL A 204 -5.49 9.69 -2.85
C VAL A 204 -5.40 9.83 -1.34
N LEU A 205 -4.17 9.75 -0.82
CA LEU A 205 -3.84 10.06 0.57
C LEU A 205 -2.95 11.30 0.61
N GLN A 206 -3.12 12.09 1.67
CA GLN A 206 -2.31 13.28 1.93
C GLN A 206 -1.33 12.99 3.06
N LEU A 207 -0.03 13.11 2.78
CA LEU A 207 0.98 13.16 3.83
C LEU A 207 1.14 14.62 4.27
N LEU A 208 0.83 14.90 5.53
CA LEU A 208 0.86 16.24 6.10
C LEU A 208 2.11 16.46 6.96
N SER A 209 2.59 17.70 6.97
CA SER A 209 3.71 18.15 7.79
C SER A 209 3.37 18.00 9.28
N SER A 210 4.35 17.59 10.08
CA SER A 210 4.24 17.61 11.54
C SER A 210 4.23 19.04 12.09
N ASP A 211 4.97 19.94 11.45
CA ASP A 211 5.10 21.34 11.86
C ASP A 211 3.85 22.17 11.51
N ASN A 212 3.25 21.89 10.35
CA ASN A 212 2.01 22.53 9.92
C ASN A 212 1.01 21.48 9.43
N PRO A 213 0.06 21.05 10.29
CA PRO A 213 -0.97 20.06 9.94
C PRO A 213 -1.94 20.46 8.82
N LYS A 214 -1.77 21.62 8.18
CA LYS A 214 -2.52 22.02 6.97
C LYS A 214 -1.65 22.00 5.71
N SER A 215 -0.35 21.73 5.83
CA SER A 215 0.61 21.75 4.73
C SER A 215 0.90 20.33 4.26
N PRO A 216 0.50 19.96 3.03
CA PRO A 216 0.85 18.66 2.46
C PRO A 216 2.34 18.61 2.09
N VAL A 217 3.01 17.55 2.53
CA VAL A 217 4.40 17.18 2.20
C VAL A 217 4.43 16.38 0.90
N ALA A 218 3.48 15.46 0.72
CA ALA A 218 3.34 14.66 -0.50
C ALA A 218 1.89 14.22 -0.72
N PHE A 219 1.51 14.00 -1.98
CA PHE A 219 0.27 13.32 -2.35
C PHE A 219 0.58 11.89 -2.80
N LEU A 220 -0.09 10.90 -2.22
CA LEU A 220 0.05 9.49 -2.56
C LEU A 220 -1.18 9.05 -3.36
N TYR A 221 -1.02 8.82 -4.67
CA TYR A 221 -2.11 8.40 -5.55
C TYR A 221 -2.10 6.89 -5.73
N PHE A 222 -3.27 6.27 -5.57
CA PHE A 222 -3.51 4.85 -5.79
C PHE A 222 -4.42 4.71 -6.99
N LEU A 223 -3.97 3.96 -7.99
CA LEU A 223 -4.71 3.70 -9.23
C LEU A 223 -4.81 2.19 -9.43
N ASP A 224 -6.03 1.70 -9.53
CA ASP A 224 -6.28 0.29 -9.76
C ASP A 224 -6.02 -0.05 -11.24
N SER A 225 -4.95 -0.81 -11.50
CA SER A 225 -4.50 -1.18 -12.85
C SER A 225 -5.29 -2.32 -13.49
N GLY A 226 -6.31 -2.84 -12.81
CA GLY A 226 -7.17 -3.90 -13.33
C GLY A 226 -6.58 -5.29 -13.34
N GLY A 227 -7.14 -6.13 -14.21
CA GLY A 227 -6.91 -7.56 -14.24
C GLY A 227 -7.95 -8.38 -13.49
N GLY A 228 -7.74 -9.69 -13.49
CA GLY A 228 -8.66 -10.66 -12.89
C GLY A 228 -9.99 -10.74 -13.65
N SER A 229 -11.01 -10.00 -13.20
CA SER A 229 -12.35 -10.01 -13.80
C SER A 229 -12.57 -8.97 -14.90
N TYR A 230 -11.61 -8.07 -15.15
CA TYR A 230 -11.65 -7.06 -16.21
C TYR A 230 -10.23 -6.75 -16.75
N PRO A 231 -10.08 -5.99 -17.86
CA PRO A 231 -8.79 -5.79 -18.51
C PRO A 231 -7.69 -5.22 -17.62
N GLU A 232 -6.44 -5.62 -17.88
CA GLU A 232 -5.23 -5.13 -17.20
C GLU A 232 -4.81 -3.74 -17.73
N ILE A 233 -5.65 -2.73 -17.47
CA ILE A 233 -5.54 -1.38 -18.00
C ILE A 233 -5.95 -0.33 -16.96
N ILE A 234 -5.16 0.74 -16.83
CA ILE A 234 -5.66 2.02 -16.27
C ILE A 234 -6.44 2.75 -17.36
N SER A 235 -7.75 2.88 -17.17
CA SER A 235 -8.68 3.43 -18.18
C SER A 235 -8.52 4.94 -18.40
N SER A 236 -9.08 5.43 -19.52
CA SER A 236 -9.15 6.87 -19.79
C SER A 236 -10.01 7.63 -18.77
N ALA A 237 -11.03 6.97 -18.20
CA ALA A 237 -11.85 7.54 -17.13
C ALA A 237 -11.03 7.75 -15.83
N GLN A 238 -10.20 6.78 -15.45
CA GLN A 238 -9.27 6.92 -14.32
C GLN A 238 -8.21 8.01 -14.60
N ALA A 239 -7.70 8.08 -15.84
CA ALA A 239 -6.75 9.11 -16.25
C ALA A 239 -7.35 10.52 -16.13
N GLU A 240 -8.61 10.69 -16.56
CA GLU A 240 -9.35 11.95 -16.42
C GLU A 240 -9.66 12.27 -14.95
N TRP A 241 -10.07 11.28 -14.15
CA TRP A 241 -10.26 11.46 -12.71
C TRP A 241 -8.97 11.91 -12.02
N PHE A 242 -7.84 11.27 -12.32
CA PHE A 242 -6.53 11.67 -11.82
C PHE A 242 -6.22 13.11 -12.20
N ARG A 243 -6.45 13.49 -13.46
CA ARG A 243 -6.24 14.87 -13.95
C ARG A 243 -7.04 15.88 -13.13
N GLN A 244 -8.33 15.61 -12.92
CA GLN A 244 -9.22 16.48 -12.17
C GLN A 244 -8.79 16.60 -10.70
N LYS A 245 -8.53 15.47 -10.03
CA LYS A 245 -8.08 15.46 -8.63
C LYS A 245 -6.73 16.15 -8.45
N ALA A 246 -5.79 15.92 -9.35
CA ALA A 246 -4.48 16.57 -9.29
C ALA A 246 -4.57 18.09 -9.54
N LEU A 247 -5.50 18.56 -10.36
CA LEU A 247 -5.77 20.01 -10.54
C LEU A 247 -6.47 20.62 -9.32
N GLU A 248 -7.39 19.89 -8.70
CA GLU A 248 -8.09 20.32 -7.48
C GLU A 248 -7.14 20.44 -6.28
N MET A 249 -6.29 19.44 -6.08
CA MET A 249 -5.46 19.33 -4.87
C MET A 249 -4.07 19.96 -5.01
N ASN A 250 -3.53 19.99 -6.22
CA ASN A 250 -2.17 20.45 -6.49
C ASN A 250 -2.10 21.24 -7.81
N PRO A 251 -2.87 22.34 -7.96
CA PRO A 251 -3.02 23.06 -9.24
C PRO A 251 -1.67 23.49 -9.83
N ASP A 252 -0.74 23.92 -8.98
CA ASP A 252 0.58 24.40 -9.38
C ASP A 252 1.64 23.27 -9.48
N SER A 253 1.32 22.02 -9.13
CA SER A 253 2.29 20.92 -9.06
C SER A 253 3.52 21.28 -8.19
N ARG A 254 3.27 21.94 -7.06
CA ARG A 254 4.33 22.35 -6.11
C ARG A 254 4.71 21.20 -5.21
N VAL A 255 3.71 20.49 -4.70
CA VAL A 255 3.84 19.34 -3.80
C VAL A 255 4.18 18.10 -4.63
N PRO A 256 5.15 17.28 -4.21
CA PRO A 256 5.49 16.02 -4.87
C PRO A 256 4.33 15.02 -4.89
N GLU A 257 4.23 14.27 -5.97
CA GLU A 257 3.15 13.30 -6.23
C GLU A 257 3.79 11.92 -6.41
N ILE A 258 3.49 10.98 -5.50
CA ILE A 258 3.99 9.61 -5.56
C ILE A 258 2.81 8.73 -5.94
N ILE A 259 2.96 7.93 -6.99
CA ILE A 259 1.87 7.17 -7.59
C ILE A 259 2.14 5.67 -7.46
N PHE A 260 1.09 4.92 -7.15
CA PHE A 260 1.10 3.49 -6.92
C PHE A 260 0.02 2.82 -7.78
N TRP A 261 0.41 1.85 -8.57
CA TRP A 261 -0.49 0.90 -9.24
C TRP A 261 0.25 -0.41 -9.44
N HIS A 262 -0.46 -1.52 -9.64
CA HIS A 262 0.20 -2.82 -9.63
C HIS A 262 0.91 -3.16 -10.95
N ILE A 263 0.19 -3.15 -12.07
CA ILE A 263 0.69 -3.63 -13.37
C ILE A 263 1.46 -2.52 -14.10
N PRO A 264 2.72 -2.71 -14.50
CA PRO A 264 3.51 -1.67 -15.15
C PRO A 264 2.89 -1.22 -16.47
N SER A 265 2.95 0.08 -16.72
CA SER A 265 2.54 0.63 -18.02
C SER A 265 3.53 0.23 -19.13
N ARG A 266 3.16 0.42 -20.39
CA ARG A 266 4.05 0.14 -21.54
C ARG A 266 5.30 1.02 -21.53
N ALA A 267 5.31 2.11 -20.77
CA ALA A 267 6.51 2.93 -20.55
C ALA A 267 7.64 2.17 -19.85
N TYR A 268 7.33 1.24 -18.93
CA TYR A 268 8.34 0.46 -18.21
C TYR A 268 9.19 -0.41 -19.15
N LYS A 269 8.56 -0.97 -20.19
CA LYS A 269 9.27 -1.73 -21.23
C LYS A 269 10.23 -0.87 -22.05
N LYS A 270 9.95 0.43 -22.18
CA LYS A 270 10.83 1.40 -22.86
C LYS A 270 11.95 1.90 -21.95
N ALA A 271 11.68 2.01 -20.65
CA ALA A 271 12.63 2.50 -19.66
C ALA A 271 13.71 1.48 -19.26
N ALA A 272 13.48 0.18 -19.47
CA ALA A 272 14.42 -0.90 -19.15
C ALA A 272 15.48 -1.11 -20.27
N PRO A 273 16.76 -0.71 -20.09
CA PRO A 273 17.80 -0.95 -21.09
C PRO A 273 18.25 -2.42 -21.11
N TRP A 274 18.09 -3.09 -22.26
CA TRP A 274 18.46 -4.52 -22.40
C TRP A 274 19.98 -4.75 -22.42
N PHE A 275 20.77 -3.85 -23.03
CA PHE A 275 22.19 -4.11 -23.30
C PHE A 275 23.17 -3.41 -22.35
N SER A 276 22.81 -2.25 -21.80
CA SER A 276 23.68 -1.51 -20.88
C SER A 276 22.87 -0.75 -19.83
N ILE A 277 22.94 -1.21 -18.58
CA ILE A 277 22.37 -0.49 -17.43
C ILE A 277 23.34 0.63 -17.07
N HIS A 278 22.97 1.87 -17.37
CA HIS A 278 23.73 3.05 -16.99
C HIS A 278 23.05 3.79 -15.85
N LYS A 279 23.86 4.41 -14.99
CA LYS A 279 23.34 5.36 -14.00
C LYS A 279 22.52 6.46 -14.72
N PRO A 280 21.40 6.91 -14.15
CA PRO A 280 21.01 6.73 -12.75
C PRO A 280 20.04 5.55 -12.50
N CYS A 281 19.92 4.59 -13.43
CA CYS A 281 19.16 3.36 -13.18
C CYS A 281 19.82 2.49 -12.09
N VAL A 282 18.99 1.87 -11.24
CA VAL A 282 19.43 0.93 -10.19
C VAL A 282 18.55 -0.32 -10.16
N GLY A 283 19.07 -1.44 -9.67
CA GLY A 283 18.33 -2.69 -9.44
C GLY A 283 18.28 -3.68 -10.60
N SER A 284 17.49 -4.73 -10.38
CA SER A 284 17.36 -5.93 -11.20
C SER A 284 16.52 -5.66 -12.46
N ILE A 285 17.12 -5.10 -13.52
CA ILE A 285 16.42 -4.74 -14.76
C ILE A 285 16.23 -5.91 -15.72
N ASN A 286 17.24 -6.79 -15.83
CA ASN A 286 17.32 -7.80 -16.87
C ASN A 286 17.02 -9.23 -16.38
N LYS A 287 16.37 -9.37 -15.22
CA LYS A 287 16.04 -10.68 -14.63
C LYS A 287 14.82 -11.32 -15.27
N GLU A 288 13.90 -10.53 -15.81
CA GLU A 288 12.77 -10.98 -16.62
C GLU A 288 12.35 -9.91 -17.63
N ARG A 289 11.40 -10.26 -18.50
CA ARG A 289 10.78 -9.30 -19.41
C ARG A 289 9.62 -8.62 -18.69
N VAL A 290 9.55 -7.29 -18.83
CA VAL A 290 8.42 -6.51 -18.30
C VAL A 290 7.10 -6.99 -18.92
N ALA A 291 6.16 -7.41 -18.06
CA ALA A 291 4.79 -7.77 -18.41
C ALA A 291 3.89 -6.54 -18.19
N THR A 292 3.62 -5.82 -19.26
CA THR A 292 2.94 -4.52 -19.20
C THR A 292 1.43 -4.63 -19.34
N GLN A 293 0.70 -3.62 -18.87
CA GLN A 293 -0.71 -3.38 -19.18
C GLN A 293 -1.04 -3.63 -20.66
N GLU A 294 -2.25 -4.14 -20.90
CA GLU A 294 -2.74 -4.52 -22.23
C GLU A 294 -2.77 -3.34 -23.20
N ALA A 295 -3.02 -2.12 -22.70
CA ALA A 295 -3.04 -0.89 -23.50
C ALA A 295 -2.67 0.35 -22.66
N GLU A 296 -2.32 1.44 -23.35
CA GLU A 296 -2.08 2.76 -22.74
C GLU A 296 -3.29 3.66 -23.03
N MET A 297 -4.03 4.05 -22.00
CA MET A 297 -5.23 4.88 -22.15
C MET A 297 -5.04 6.34 -21.71
N GLY A 298 -3.79 6.80 -21.67
CA GLY A 298 -3.44 8.22 -21.54
C GLY A 298 -2.87 8.66 -20.20
N ILE A 299 -2.89 7.82 -19.15
CA ILE A 299 -2.35 8.20 -17.84
C ILE A 299 -0.86 8.58 -17.90
N MET A 300 -0.04 7.80 -18.60
CA MET A 300 1.39 8.11 -18.76
C MET A 300 1.62 9.42 -19.51
N LYS A 301 0.82 9.68 -20.55
CA LYS A 301 0.88 10.94 -21.29
C LYS A 301 0.56 12.13 -20.38
N LEU A 302 -0.52 12.03 -19.61
CA LEU A 302 -0.90 13.07 -18.65
C LEU A 302 0.22 13.33 -17.62
N LEU A 303 0.82 12.29 -17.06
CA LEU A 303 1.88 12.41 -16.05
C LEU A 303 3.14 13.09 -16.59
N VAL A 304 3.55 12.76 -17.83
CA VAL A 304 4.72 13.36 -18.51
C VAL A 304 4.46 14.82 -18.91
N GLU A 305 3.26 15.12 -19.41
CA GLU A 305 2.89 16.45 -19.88
C GLU A 305 2.54 17.42 -18.74
N ARG A 306 2.14 16.90 -17.57
CA ARG A 306 1.79 17.71 -16.40
C ARG A 306 3.00 18.56 -15.96
N PRO A 307 2.87 19.90 -15.92
CA PRO A 307 3.97 20.78 -15.53
C PRO A 307 4.51 20.40 -14.14
N SER A 308 5.82 20.56 -13.95
CA SER A 308 6.42 20.58 -12.62
C SER A 308 6.77 22.03 -12.33
N ALA A 309 6.22 22.62 -11.26
CA ALA A 309 6.64 23.97 -10.87
C ALA A 309 8.15 23.99 -10.67
N LYS A 310 8.86 24.84 -11.43
CA LYS A 310 10.28 25.09 -11.19
C LYS A 310 10.41 25.58 -9.75
N LEU A 311 11.30 24.98 -8.97
CA LEU A 311 11.82 25.63 -7.77
C LEU A 311 12.50 26.90 -8.27
N SER A 312 11.81 28.03 -8.26
CA SER A 312 12.48 29.30 -8.40
C SER A 312 13.42 29.37 -7.21
N GLY A 313 14.73 29.34 -7.49
CA GLY A 313 15.74 29.75 -6.54
C GLY A 313 15.45 31.20 -6.16
N GLY A 314 14.56 31.40 -5.20
CA GLY A 314 14.43 32.65 -4.48
C GLY A 314 15.76 32.85 -3.81
N LYS A 315 16.60 33.70 -4.41
CA LYS A 315 17.74 34.32 -3.74
C LYS A 315 17.20 34.93 -2.45
N LEU A 316 17.34 34.21 -1.34
CA LEU A 316 17.39 34.85 -0.05
C LEU A 316 18.68 35.67 -0.08
N HIS A 317 18.52 36.98 -0.18
CA HIS A 317 19.61 37.94 -0.09
C HIS A 317 20.12 37.95 1.37
N LEU A 318 20.88 36.93 1.77
CA LEU A 318 21.72 37.01 2.95
C LEU A 318 23.13 37.39 2.48
N LEU A 319 23.42 38.68 2.61
CA LEU A 319 24.78 39.19 2.67
C LEU A 319 25.45 38.62 3.92
N THR A 320 26.30 37.61 3.76
CA THR A 320 27.44 37.41 4.66
C THR A 320 28.53 36.64 3.91
N LYS A 321 29.62 37.35 3.61
CA LYS A 321 30.93 36.76 3.36
C LYS A 321 31.33 35.91 4.57
N CYS A 322 31.87 34.71 4.34
CA CYS A 322 33.10 34.25 4.97
C CYS A 322 33.62 32.98 4.26
N ASP A 323 34.94 32.90 4.22
CA ASP A 323 35.77 32.02 3.40
C ASP A 323 35.70 30.51 3.76
N GLY A 324 35.95 29.70 2.71
CA GLY A 324 36.80 28.50 2.70
C GLY A 324 36.58 27.38 3.72
N ILE A 325 36.20 26.19 3.23
CA ILE A 325 37.03 24.97 3.20
C ILE A 325 36.21 23.86 2.50
N HIS A 326 36.76 23.31 1.41
CA HIS A 326 36.25 22.14 0.72
C HIS A 326 36.62 20.85 1.49
N ARG A 327 35.66 19.93 1.65
CA ARG A 327 35.93 18.48 1.75
C ARG A 327 34.90 17.70 0.93
N GLU A 328 35.42 16.70 0.24
CA GLU A 328 34.79 15.90 -0.80
C GLU A 328 33.66 15.00 -0.27
N ALA A 329 32.47 15.16 -0.85
CA ALA A 329 31.40 14.17 -0.85
C ALA A 329 30.64 14.29 -2.18
N ASN A 330 31.33 14.11 -3.31
CA ASN A 330 30.75 14.29 -4.64
C ASN A 330 31.02 13.09 -5.53
N GLN A 331 30.00 12.25 -5.72
CA GLN A 331 29.72 11.64 -7.04
C GLN A 331 28.30 11.06 -7.16
N ALA A 332 27.54 10.87 -6.08
CA ALA A 332 26.15 10.37 -6.14
C ALA A 332 25.09 11.50 -6.06
N ALA A 333 25.38 12.62 -5.39
CA ALA A 333 24.42 13.69 -5.14
C ALA A 333 24.17 14.64 -6.34
N HIS A 334 25.05 14.68 -7.34
CA HIS A 334 24.95 15.67 -8.43
C HIS A 334 23.96 15.34 -9.55
N VAL A 335 23.46 14.10 -9.64
CA VAL A 335 22.56 13.73 -10.76
C VAL A 335 21.10 14.08 -10.46
N ALA A 336 20.66 14.00 -9.21
CA ALA A 336 19.28 14.29 -8.83
C ALA A 336 18.96 15.81 -8.86
N VAL A 337 19.93 16.67 -8.56
CA VAL A 337 19.74 18.14 -8.44
C VAL A 337 19.38 18.78 -9.78
N SER A 338 19.61 18.12 -10.92
CA SER A 338 19.40 18.72 -12.25
C SER A 338 18.04 18.47 -12.90
N LEU A 339 17.26 17.46 -12.46
CA LEU A 339 16.08 17.02 -13.23
C LEU A 339 14.73 17.53 -12.69
N GLY A 340 14.65 18.03 -11.46
CA GLY A 340 13.40 18.57 -10.90
C GLY A 340 12.23 17.57 -10.93
N ILE A 341 12.53 16.27 -10.84
CA ILE A 341 11.54 15.20 -10.91
C ILE A 341 10.72 15.23 -9.61
N LYS A 342 9.43 15.54 -9.74
CA LYS A 342 8.47 15.61 -8.63
C LYS A 342 7.57 14.38 -8.53
N ARG A 343 7.76 13.40 -9.44
CA ARG A 343 6.86 12.26 -9.60
C ARG A 343 7.63 10.96 -9.71
N ALA A 344 7.29 10.04 -8.82
CA ALA A 344 7.75 8.66 -8.86
C ALA A 344 6.54 7.74 -8.92
N ILE A 345 6.65 6.70 -9.74
CA ILE A 345 5.61 5.71 -9.96
C ILE A 345 6.17 4.37 -9.50
N PHE A 346 5.45 3.68 -8.62
CA PHE A 346 5.82 2.38 -8.08
C PHE A 346 4.84 1.31 -8.53
N VAL A 347 5.38 0.16 -8.96
CA VAL A 347 4.63 -0.99 -9.47
C VAL A 347 5.13 -2.32 -8.92
N GLY A 348 4.32 -3.37 -9.02
CA GLY A 348 4.65 -4.77 -8.67
C GLY A 348 4.67 -5.65 -9.92
N HIS A 349 4.01 -6.81 -9.87
CA HIS A 349 3.60 -7.70 -10.97
C HIS A 349 4.71 -8.57 -11.58
N ASN A 350 5.90 -7.98 -11.77
CA ASN A 350 7.06 -8.68 -12.33
C ASN A 350 7.96 -9.19 -11.21
N HIS A 351 8.05 -10.52 -11.02
CA HIS A 351 8.60 -11.08 -9.79
C HIS A 351 10.14 -10.98 -9.67
N GLY A 352 10.82 -10.91 -10.81
CA GLY A 352 12.26 -10.76 -10.92
C GLY A 352 12.74 -9.30 -10.96
N LEU A 353 11.84 -8.32 -11.06
CA LEU A 353 12.20 -6.91 -11.25
C LEU A 353 12.08 -6.11 -9.95
N ASP A 354 13.07 -5.26 -9.69
CA ASP A 354 13.11 -4.37 -8.51
C ASP A 354 13.83 -3.05 -8.81
N TRP A 355 13.80 -2.63 -10.08
CA TRP A 355 14.61 -1.52 -10.54
C TRP A 355 13.90 -0.18 -10.47
N CYS A 356 14.68 0.90 -10.38
CA CYS A 356 14.23 2.28 -10.60
C CYS A 356 15.02 2.91 -11.73
N CYS A 357 14.34 3.55 -12.68
CA CYS A 357 14.96 4.28 -13.79
C CYS A 357 14.23 5.59 -14.10
N PRO A 358 14.95 6.63 -14.56
CA PRO A 358 14.30 7.82 -15.09
C PRO A 358 13.61 7.50 -16.43
N TYR A 359 12.44 8.09 -16.63
CA TYR A 359 11.72 8.06 -17.89
C TYR A 359 11.08 9.43 -18.10
N GLU A 360 11.55 10.17 -19.11
CA GLU A 360 11.16 11.56 -19.34
C GLU A 360 11.38 12.42 -18.08
N LYS A 361 10.30 12.90 -17.44
CA LYS A 361 10.30 13.70 -16.20
C LYS A 361 9.82 12.91 -14.99
N LEU A 362 9.87 11.58 -15.06
CA LEU A 362 9.33 10.66 -14.06
C LEU A 362 10.41 9.68 -13.58
N TRP A 363 10.23 9.17 -12.37
CA TRP A 363 10.86 7.93 -11.94
C TRP A 363 9.87 6.77 -12.09
N LEU A 364 10.32 5.70 -12.75
CA LEU A 364 9.58 4.44 -12.86
C LEU A 364 10.31 3.40 -12.01
N CYS A 365 9.59 2.78 -11.09
CA CYS A 365 10.16 1.90 -10.08
C CYS A 365 9.34 0.63 -9.89
N PHE A 366 9.96 -0.53 -9.95
CA PHE A 366 9.41 -1.77 -9.39
C PHE A 366 9.69 -1.83 -7.90
N ALA A 367 8.73 -2.29 -7.09
CA ALA A 367 8.92 -2.57 -5.68
C ALA A 367 9.92 -3.73 -5.50
N ARG A 368 9.43 -4.95 -5.24
CA ARG A 368 10.14 -6.22 -5.25
C ARG A 368 9.07 -7.27 -4.97
N HIS A 369 9.20 -8.46 -5.53
CA HIS A 369 8.38 -9.59 -5.12
C HIS A 369 8.67 -9.98 -3.65
N THR A 370 7.68 -9.76 -2.78
CA THR A 370 7.84 -10.00 -1.34
C THR A 370 7.46 -11.42 -0.95
N GLY A 371 6.43 -12.00 -1.59
CA GLY A 371 5.89 -13.30 -1.20
C GLY A 371 6.72 -14.48 -1.66
N TYR A 372 6.53 -15.63 -1.02
CA TYR A 372 7.00 -16.92 -1.51
C TYR A 372 5.97 -17.65 -2.39
N GLY A 373 4.73 -17.14 -2.49
CA GLY A 373 3.79 -17.54 -3.53
C GLY A 373 4.13 -16.91 -4.88
N GLY A 374 3.44 -17.32 -5.93
CA GLY A 374 3.70 -16.89 -7.30
C GLY A 374 4.92 -17.57 -7.92
N TYR A 375 5.28 -17.14 -9.13
CA TYR A 375 6.35 -17.77 -9.90
C TYR A 375 7.75 -17.26 -9.54
N GLY A 376 8.76 -18.08 -9.84
CA GLY A 376 10.18 -17.71 -9.77
C GLY A 376 10.82 -17.89 -8.39
N ASN A 377 12.16 -17.90 -8.38
CA ASN A 377 12.98 -18.26 -7.21
C ASN A 377 13.97 -17.16 -6.76
N TRP A 378 13.73 -15.91 -7.16
CA TRP A 378 14.57 -14.77 -6.77
C TRP A 378 14.55 -14.50 -5.26
N ASP A 379 15.56 -13.83 -4.72
CA ASP A 379 15.57 -13.52 -3.29
C ASP A 379 14.40 -12.58 -2.91
N ARG A 380 13.86 -12.72 -1.70
CA ARG A 380 12.66 -11.96 -1.29
C ARG A 380 13.03 -10.70 -0.51
N GLY A 381 12.17 -9.69 -0.61
CA GLY A 381 12.38 -8.40 0.05
C GLY A 381 11.26 -7.43 -0.25
N ALA A 382 11.48 -6.17 0.09
CA ALA A 382 10.53 -5.10 -0.13
C ALA A 382 11.26 -3.82 -0.53
N ARG A 383 10.56 -2.96 -1.25
CA ARG A 383 11.04 -1.61 -1.50
C ARG A 383 10.64 -0.69 -0.37
N ILE A 384 11.59 0.12 0.08
CA ILE A 384 11.34 1.18 1.06
C ILE A 384 11.36 2.52 0.34
N VAL A 385 10.45 3.42 0.75
CA VAL A 385 10.40 4.81 0.30
C VAL A 385 10.48 5.70 1.53
N GLU A 386 11.48 6.57 1.58
CA GLU A 386 11.69 7.53 2.68
C GLU A 386 11.44 8.94 2.17
N ILE A 387 10.58 9.68 2.87
CA ILE A 387 10.23 11.06 2.58
C ILE A 387 10.73 11.93 3.73
N THR A 388 11.68 12.83 3.43
CA THR A 388 12.16 13.84 4.37
C THR A 388 11.59 15.19 3.97
N GLU A 389 11.08 15.98 4.92
CA GLU A 389 10.46 17.28 4.64
C GLU A 389 11.48 18.41 4.49
N GLN A 390 12.55 18.43 5.32
CA GLN A 390 13.51 19.54 5.36
C GLN A 390 14.97 19.06 5.53
N PRO A 391 15.85 19.27 4.51
CA PRO A 391 15.48 19.61 3.13
C PRO A 391 14.60 18.52 2.53
N PHE A 392 13.69 18.91 1.63
CA PHE A 392 12.79 17.94 1.02
C PHE A 392 13.59 16.89 0.25
N SER A 393 13.36 15.60 0.52
CA SER A 393 13.91 14.55 -0.34
C SER A 393 13.05 13.29 -0.33
N VAL A 394 13.07 12.56 -1.44
CA VAL A 394 12.50 11.22 -1.56
C VAL A 394 13.62 10.27 -1.93
N LYS A 395 13.87 9.29 -1.07
CA LYS A 395 14.82 8.20 -1.30
C LYS A 395 14.09 6.87 -1.39
N SER A 396 14.70 5.91 -2.07
CA SER A 396 14.20 4.55 -2.11
C SER A 396 15.32 3.53 -2.23
N TRP A 397 15.15 2.37 -1.62
CA TRP A 397 16.05 1.22 -1.68
C TRP A 397 15.26 -0.09 -1.56
N ILE A 398 15.92 -1.23 -1.76
CA ILE A 398 15.38 -2.55 -1.46
C ILE A 398 15.97 -3.05 -0.15
N ARG A 399 15.11 -3.48 0.77
CA ARG A 399 15.46 -4.27 1.96
C ARG A 399 15.17 -5.73 1.69
N MET A 400 16.17 -6.58 1.82
CA MET A 400 16.08 -8.02 1.58
C MET A 400 15.74 -8.80 2.86
N GLU A 401 15.22 -10.02 2.70
CA GLU A 401 14.90 -10.95 3.82
C GLU A 401 16.12 -11.25 4.70
N ASP A 402 17.32 -11.28 4.13
CA ASP A 402 18.58 -11.51 4.84
C ASP A 402 19.15 -10.25 5.54
N GLY A 403 18.40 -9.15 5.51
CA GLY A 403 18.79 -7.85 6.07
C GLY A 403 19.71 -7.04 5.17
N SER A 404 20.10 -7.51 3.98
CA SER A 404 20.91 -6.71 3.05
C SER A 404 20.10 -5.58 2.38
N VAL A 405 20.82 -4.54 1.93
CA VAL A 405 20.24 -3.39 1.22
C VAL A 405 20.90 -3.23 -0.14
N HIS A 406 20.09 -2.96 -1.17
CA HIS A 406 20.59 -2.61 -2.49
C HIS A 406 19.65 -1.65 -3.24
N SER A 407 20.03 -1.27 -4.47
CA SER A 407 19.23 -0.41 -5.36
C SER A 407 18.83 0.94 -4.73
N GLU A 408 19.72 1.53 -3.94
CA GLU A 408 19.49 2.86 -3.35
C GLU A 408 19.49 3.95 -4.42
N VAL A 409 18.50 4.84 -4.38
CA VAL A 409 18.33 5.95 -5.31
C VAL A 409 17.65 7.15 -4.64
N VAL A 410 18.09 8.35 -5.00
CA VAL A 410 17.41 9.61 -4.65
C VAL A 410 16.52 10.01 -5.81
N LEU A 411 15.21 9.98 -5.59
CA LEU A 411 14.19 10.22 -6.62
C LEU A 411 13.90 11.72 -6.79
N SER A 412 13.96 12.47 -5.70
CA SER A 412 13.74 13.91 -5.66
C SER A 412 14.61 14.50 -4.54
N PRO A 413 15.56 15.40 -4.83
CA PRO A 413 16.42 16.02 -3.81
C PRO A 413 15.96 17.40 -3.35
#